data_AF-A0A834PFT4-F1
#
_entry.id   AF-A0A834PFT4-F1
#
_cell.length_a   1.000
_cell.length_b   1.000
_cell.length_c   1.000
_cell.angle_alpha   90.00
_cell.angle_beta   90.00
_cell.angle_gamma   90.00
#
_symmetry.space_group_name_H-M   'P 1'
#
loop_
_entity.id
_entity.type
_entity.pdbx_description
1 polymer ?
#
loop_
_entity_poly.entity_id
_entity_poly.type
_entity_poly.pdbx_seq_one_letter_code
_entity_poly.pdbx_strand_id
1 'polypeptide(L)'
;MEIFNVLIVIGLIHCSIFFFDTVFKTCSHFPYIYFLKNTGLEVQLMRINWFTTVFNRKIIKWGMDRSKFWTAWFNAGAIISVIFLPVVMIAILRATFNIWAAGPSTLDNKNTAILLEPMLPGIDMPFNEIGYYIVTLVACTIVHELGHALAIVREDVQLYGIGISLVFTIPIAYVHMNNEQFVSLPLRNQLRITCAGVWHNIILAALAAVILLLSTWFWAPLYNLYSGVYVKNILSNSPVRGQTGLLEHDIIYKVNNCPIKHNEDWYQCILNTIHQPALGYCVKQSFIQEYDESVPSIQKNDGVVNCCTLDSETTGSLCFEYIEGPQGAPLHLPPHSCLPARTMINQSQNYCQASHECSSQDTHCIKPSLDNVTKIVQIKRKMGKDVLFFGHPADIYRTVDVSDWVPKYNFLNPSIPESLVLLCKYITMFSAGLAIINVVPCFFSDGALEKR
;
A
#
# COMPACT_ATOMS: atom_id res chain seq x y z
N MET A 1 7.61 23.34 -2.03
CA MET A 1 8.22 24.11 -0.92
C MET A 1 8.57 23.24 0.28
N GLU A 2 7.81 22.18 0.58
CA GLU A 2 8.06 21.37 1.79
C GLU A 2 9.39 20.60 1.78
N ILE A 3 9.76 19.93 0.67
CA ILE A 3 11.02 19.17 0.58
C ILE A 3 12.24 20.06 0.78
N PHE A 4 12.26 21.24 0.15
CA PHE A 4 13.38 22.18 0.29
C PHE A 4 13.55 22.66 1.75
N ASN A 5 12.44 22.94 2.43
CA ASN A 5 12.47 23.28 3.85
C ASN A 5 12.98 22.12 4.71
N VAL A 6 12.55 20.87 4.41
CA VAL A 6 13.04 19.67 5.10
C VAL A 6 14.56 19.51 4.91
N LEU A 7 15.06 19.69 3.68
CA LEU A 7 16.50 19.60 3.40
C LEU A 7 17.31 20.71 4.10
N ILE A 8 16.78 21.94 4.18
CA ILE A 8 17.39 23.01 4.96
C ILE A 8 17.46 22.65 6.44
N VAL A 9 16.36 22.14 7.01
CA VAL A 9 16.32 21.72 8.41
C VAL A 9 17.35 20.61 8.68
N ILE A 10 17.46 19.62 7.79
CA ILE A 10 18.45 18.56 7.91
C ILE A 10 19.88 19.13 7.82
N GLY A 11 20.13 20.06 6.91
CA GLY A 11 21.41 20.77 6.83
C GLY A 11 21.75 21.54 8.10
N LEU A 12 20.78 22.24 8.69
CA LEU A 12 20.94 22.95 9.97
C LEU A 12 21.23 21.98 11.13
N ILE A 13 20.60 20.80 11.15
CA ILE A 13 20.88 19.75 12.13
C ILE A 13 22.34 19.27 11.99
N HIS A 14 22.79 18.94 10.78
CA HIS A 14 24.18 18.52 10.55
C HIS A 14 25.19 19.61 10.94
N CYS A 15 24.93 20.86 10.56
CA CYS A 15 25.77 22.00 10.95
C CYS A 15 25.80 22.19 12.48
N SER A 16 24.67 22.02 13.15
CA SER A 16 24.57 22.11 14.61
C SER A 16 25.37 20.99 15.29
N ILE A 17 25.22 19.76 14.83
CA ILE A 17 25.97 18.60 15.35
C ILE A 17 27.48 18.81 15.16
N PHE A 18 27.91 19.25 13.98
CA PHE A 18 29.32 19.54 13.70
C PHE A 18 29.87 20.70 14.55
N PHE A 19 29.08 21.76 14.75
CA PHE A 19 29.44 22.86 15.63
C PHE A 19 29.64 22.38 17.08
N PHE A 20 28.70 21.62 17.63
CA PHE A 20 28.81 21.09 18.98
C PHE A 20 29.95 20.08 19.12
N ASP A 21 30.18 19.20 18.13
CA ASP A 21 31.33 18.30 18.12
C ASP A 21 32.66 19.06 18.19
N THR A 22 32.79 20.15 17.43
CA THR A 22 33.97 21.01 17.46
C THR A 22 34.13 21.68 18.83
N VAL A 23 33.06 22.27 19.37
CA VAL A 23 33.07 22.92 20.69
C VAL A 23 33.42 21.93 21.79
N PHE A 24 32.85 20.73 21.81
CA PHE A 24 33.14 19.74 22.84
C PHE A 24 34.54 19.16 22.74
N LYS A 25 35.09 18.98 21.52
CA LYS A 25 36.50 18.64 21.33
C LYS A 25 37.43 19.70 21.90
N THR A 26 37.09 20.99 21.80
CA THR A 26 37.92 22.08 22.35
C THR A 26 37.71 22.31 23.85
N CYS A 27 36.47 22.34 24.33
CA CYS A 27 36.12 22.74 25.70
C CYS A 27 36.02 21.57 26.70
N SER A 28 35.57 20.39 26.27
CA SER A 28 35.38 19.19 27.11
C SER A 28 36.18 18.01 26.55
N HIS A 29 37.44 18.28 26.21
CA HIS A 29 38.32 17.41 25.42
C HIS A 29 38.33 15.95 25.92
N PHE A 30 38.70 15.69 27.18
CA PHE A 30 38.89 14.31 27.65
C PHE A 30 37.58 13.51 27.80
N PRO A 31 36.52 14.01 28.48
CA PRO A 31 35.27 13.26 28.59
C PRO A 31 34.60 13.00 27.24
N TYR A 32 34.64 13.98 26.33
CA TYR A 32 33.98 13.86 25.03
C TYR A 32 34.74 12.92 24.08
N ILE A 33 36.07 12.98 24.04
CA ILE A 33 36.86 12.03 23.24
C ILE A 33 36.72 10.61 23.78
N TYR A 34 36.68 10.44 25.11
CA TYR A 34 36.41 9.14 25.70
C TYR A 34 35.03 8.61 25.32
N PHE A 35 34.00 9.47 25.36
CA PHE A 35 32.65 9.14 24.88
C PHE A 35 32.66 8.71 23.41
N LEU A 36 33.20 9.52 22.50
CA LEU A 36 33.26 9.21 21.06
C LEU A 36 33.99 7.88 20.79
N LYS A 37 35.10 7.62 21.49
CA LYS A 37 35.86 6.36 21.37
C LYS A 37 35.08 5.15 21.89
N ASN A 38 34.30 5.31 22.95
CA ASN A 38 33.50 4.22 23.53
C ASN A 38 32.22 3.93 22.73
N THR A 39 31.61 4.96 22.15
CA THR A 39 30.42 4.80 21.27
C THR A 39 30.79 4.44 19.84
N GLY A 40 32.03 4.69 19.42
CA GLY A 40 32.50 4.54 18.04
C GLY A 40 31.91 5.58 17.09
N LEU A 41 31.54 6.76 17.61
CA LEU A 41 30.96 7.84 16.81
C LEU A 41 32.07 8.75 16.29
N GLU A 42 32.02 9.07 15.00
CA GLU A 42 32.89 10.06 14.37
C GLU A 42 32.00 11.05 13.60
N VAL A 43 32.03 12.31 14.04
CA VAL A 43 31.31 13.41 13.39
C VAL A 43 32.25 14.14 12.44
N GLN A 44 31.84 14.29 11.19
CA GLN A 44 32.47 15.09 10.16
C GLN A 44 31.44 16.05 9.55
N LEU A 45 31.89 17.02 8.76
CA LEU A 45 30.97 17.97 8.12
C LEU A 45 29.98 17.23 7.20
N MET A 46 28.67 17.38 7.47
CA MET A 46 27.58 16.70 6.75
C MET A 46 27.63 15.16 6.77
N ARG A 47 28.40 14.57 7.69
CA ARG A 47 28.58 13.11 7.77
C ARG A 47 28.72 12.66 9.21
N ILE A 48 27.92 11.67 9.59
CA ILE A 48 28.00 11.03 10.91
C ILE A 48 28.32 9.56 10.70
N ASN A 49 29.47 9.12 11.20
CA ASN A 49 29.87 7.73 11.16
C ASN A 49 29.65 7.09 12.53
N TRP A 50 29.15 5.88 12.53
CA TRP A 50 29.06 5.03 13.70
C TRP A 50 29.72 3.70 13.38
N PHE A 51 30.70 3.30 14.18
CA PHE A 51 31.45 2.05 14.02
C PHE A 51 31.31 1.18 15.27
N THR A 52 31.06 -0.12 15.09
CA THR A 52 30.91 -1.05 16.21
C THR A 52 31.61 -2.38 15.95
N THR A 53 32.18 -2.93 17.01
CA THR A 53 32.80 -4.27 17.04
C THR A 53 31.99 -5.26 17.87
N VAL A 54 30.87 -4.84 18.46
CA VAL A 54 30.05 -5.63 19.39
C VAL A 54 29.57 -6.94 18.76
N PHE A 55 29.27 -6.93 17.46
CA PHE A 55 28.77 -8.10 16.74
C PHE A 55 29.90 -9.04 16.26
N ASN A 56 31.16 -8.60 16.27
CA ASN A 56 32.28 -9.34 15.69
C ASN A 56 32.40 -10.73 16.28
N ARG A 57 32.30 -10.89 17.60
CA ARG A 57 32.43 -12.22 18.24
C ARG A 57 31.39 -13.22 17.73
N LYS A 58 30.15 -12.78 17.51
CA LYS A 58 29.07 -13.64 17.00
C LYS A 58 29.29 -13.96 15.52
N ILE A 59 29.62 -12.95 14.71
CA ILE A 59 29.89 -13.10 13.28
C ILE A 59 31.09 -14.03 13.06
N ILE A 60 32.19 -13.82 13.81
CA ILE A 60 33.38 -14.67 13.76
C ILE A 60 33.03 -16.11 14.13
N LYS A 61 32.25 -16.32 15.19
CA LYS A 61 31.82 -17.67 15.58
C LYS A 61 30.99 -18.35 14.49
N TRP A 62 30.09 -17.62 13.82
CA TRP A 62 29.26 -18.16 12.74
C TRP A 62 30.04 -18.39 11.44
N GLY A 63 30.93 -17.47 11.07
CA GLY A 63 31.74 -17.56 9.85
C GLY A 63 32.89 -18.57 9.93
N MET A 64 33.45 -18.81 11.11
CA MET A 64 34.50 -19.82 11.32
C MET A 64 33.95 -21.26 11.38
N ASP A 65 32.62 -21.44 11.39
CA ASP A 65 32.05 -22.78 11.29
C ASP A 65 32.41 -23.40 9.93
N ARG A 66 33.26 -24.44 9.97
CA ARG A 66 33.79 -25.10 8.76
C ARG A 66 32.80 -26.08 8.13
N SER A 67 31.51 -25.88 8.33
CA SER A 67 30.49 -26.73 7.73
C SER A 67 30.57 -26.68 6.20
N LYS A 68 30.38 -27.84 5.55
CA LYS A 68 30.28 -27.92 4.09
C LYS A 68 29.16 -27.02 3.55
N PHE A 69 28.15 -26.75 4.38
CA PHE A 69 27.06 -25.83 4.10
C PHE A 69 27.56 -24.43 3.74
N TRP A 70 28.35 -23.76 4.58
CA TRP A 70 28.81 -22.39 4.31
C TRP A 70 29.64 -22.29 3.03
N THR A 71 30.50 -23.29 2.77
CA THR A 71 31.26 -23.33 1.52
C THR A 71 30.34 -23.51 0.31
N ALA A 72 29.33 -24.38 0.39
CA ALA A 72 28.35 -24.54 -0.68
C ALA A 72 27.51 -23.26 -0.87
N TRP A 73 27.10 -22.61 0.22
CA TRP A 73 26.32 -21.38 0.26
C TRP A 73 27.00 -20.24 -0.49
N PHE A 74 28.25 -19.91 -0.14
CA PHE A 74 28.99 -18.82 -0.79
C PHE A 74 29.43 -19.18 -2.22
N ASN A 75 29.68 -20.46 -2.52
CA ASN A 75 29.91 -20.89 -3.90
C ASN A 75 28.66 -20.70 -4.77
N ALA A 76 27.48 -21.10 -4.28
CA ALA A 76 26.21 -20.90 -4.97
C ALA A 76 25.95 -19.40 -5.17
N GLY A 77 26.16 -18.58 -4.14
CA GLY A 77 26.01 -17.13 -4.21
C GLY A 77 26.91 -16.49 -5.27
N ALA A 78 28.19 -16.89 -5.35
CA ALA A 78 29.10 -16.41 -6.38
C ALA A 78 28.64 -16.81 -7.80
N ILE A 79 28.26 -18.09 -8.01
CA ILE A 79 27.79 -18.57 -9.32
C ILE A 79 26.51 -17.84 -9.75
N ILE A 80 25.53 -17.74 -8.86
CA ILE A 80 24.24 -17.09 -9.14
C ILE A 80 24.43 -15.61 -9.43
N SER A 81 25.26 -14.90 -8.65
CA SER A 81 25.53 -13.48 -8.89
C SER A 81 26.24 -13.23 -10.22
N VAL A 82 27.19 -14.09 -10.60
CA VAL A 82 27.87 -14.03 -11.91
C VAL A 82 26.91 -14.30 -13.06
N ILE A 83 25.96 -15.24 -12.92
CA ILE A 83 24.91 -15.50 -13.92
C ILE A 83 23.90 -14.36 -13.98
N PHE A 84 23.61 -13.73 -12.85
CA PHE A 84 22.64 -12.65 -12.75
C PHE A 84 23.16 -11.34 -13.36
N LEU A 85 24.48 -11.10 -13.31
CA LEU A 85 25.14 -9.95 -13.91
C LEU A 85 24.75 -9.70 -15.39
N PRO A 86 24.92 -10.63 -16.35
CA PRO A 86 24.55 -10.38 -17.74
C PRO A 86 23.04 -10.13 -17.90
N VAL A 87 22.19 -10.76 -17.09
CA VAL A 87 20.73 -10.55 -17.13
C VAL A 87 20.40 -9.11 -16.76
N VAL A 88 20.97 -8.62 -15.65
CA VAL A 88 20.79 -7.23 -15.19
C VAL A 88 21.37 -6.24 -16.22
N MET A 89 22.56 -6.51 -16.74
CA MET A 89 23.19 -5.66 -17.76
C MET A 89 22.34 -5.54 -19.03
N ILE A 90 21.79 -6.65 -19.54
CA ILE A 90 20.89 -6.65 -20.70
C ILE A 90 19.59 -5.90 -20.38
N ALA A 91 19.02 -6.08 -19.18
CA ALA A 91 17.81 -5.39 -18.77
C ALA A 91 18.00 -3.88 -18.72
N ILE A 92 19.10 -3.40 -18.13
CA ILE A 92 19.45 -1.98 -18.08
C ILE A 92 19.68 -1.43 -19.49
N LEU A 93 20.46 -2.14 -20.33
CA LEU A 93 20.70 -1.72 -21.72
C LEU A 93 19.40 -1.59 -22.52
N ARG A 94 18.46 -2.54 -22.36
CA ARG A 94 17.12 -2.46 -22.97
C ARG A 94 16.32 -1.28 -22.43
N ALA A 95 16.32 -1.05 -21.12
CA ALA A 95 15.62 0.08 -20.52
C ALA A 95 16.16 1.41 -21.05
N THR A 96 17.49 1.58 -21.09
CA THR A 96 18.13 2.78 -21.63
C THR A 96 17.88 2.96 -23.13
N PHE A 97 17.91 1.88 -23.90
CA PHE A 97 17.63 1.93 -25.34
C PHE A 97 16.17 2.27 -25.62
N ASN A 98 15.23 1.72 -24.86
CA ASN A 98 13.81 2.03 -24.99
C ASN A 98 13.52 3.50 -24.66
N ILE A 99 14.09 4.04 -23.57
CA ILE A 99 13.98 5.46 -23.23
C ILE A 99 14.55 6.34 -24.35
N TRP A 100 15.70 5.96 -24.90
CA TRP A 100 16.34 6.69 -25.99
C TRP A 100 15.55 6.62 -27.31
N ALA A 101 15.03 5.44 -27.66
CA ALA A 101 14.34 5.21 -28.93
C ALA A 101 12.89 5.71 -28.95
N ALA A 102 12.18 5.67 -27.82
CA ALA A 102 10.75 5.99 -27.76
C ALA A 102 10.45 7.50 -27.51
N GLY A 103 11.47 8.30 -27.18
CA GLY A 103 11.29 9.69 -26.76
C GLY A 103 10.50 9.85 -25.44
N PRO A 104 10.52 11.02 -24.80
CA PRO A 104 9.98 11.21 -23.43
C PRO A 104 8.45 11.04 -23.26
N SER A 105 7.69 10.74 -24.32
CA SER A 105 6.22 10.84 -24.33
C SER A 105 5.45 9.50 -24.39
N THR A 106 6.08 8.35 -24.13
CA THR A 106 5.41 7.02 -24.21
C THR A 106 5.60 6.14 -22.97
N LEU A 107 5.68 6.75 -21.78
CA LEU A 107 5.82 6.03 -20.49
C LEU A 107 4.53 5.30 -20.02
N ASP A 108 3.40 5.45 -20.72
CA ASP A 108 2.11 4.87 -20.30
C ASP A 108 1.92 3.38 -20.59
N ASN A 109 2.80 2.73 -21.37
CA ASN A 109 2.69 1.29 -21.64
C ASN A 109 3.42 0.44 -20.57
N LYS A 110 2.72 0.26 -19.45
CA LYS A 110 3.09 -0.38 -18.18
C LYS A 110 3.59 -1.84 -18.17
N ASN A 111 4.03 -2.43 -19.29
CA ASN A 111 4.15 -3.91 -19.32
C ASN A 111 5.54 -4.54 -19.43
N THR A 112 6.66 -3.83 -19.65
CA THR A 112 7.95 -4.55 -19.85
C THR A 112 9.24 -3.81 -19.52
N ALA A 113 9.23 -2.74 -18.72
CA ALA A 113 10.46 -2.19 -18.18
C ALA A 113 10.61 -2.63 -16.72
N ILE A 114 11.69 -3.36 -16.41
CA ILE A 114 12.25 -3.43 -15.06
C ILE A 114 12.83 -2.03 -14.80
N LEU A 115 11.96 -1.04 -14.65
CA LEU A 115 12.32 0.26 -14.12
C LEU A 115 12.17 0.11 -12.62
N LEU A 116 13.28 -0.10 -11.93
CA LEU A 116 13.29 0.08 -10.48
C LEU A 116 13.18 1.57 -10.24
N GLU A 117 11.96 2.07 -10.26
CA GLU A 117 11.68 3.42 -9.83
C GLU A 117 11.91 3.44 -8.31
N PRO A 118 12.86 4.24 -7.81
CA PRO A 118 13.09 4.32 -6.38
C PRO A 118 11.80 4.83 -5.73
N MET A 119 11.17 4.01 -4.88
CA MET A 119 9.93 4.38 -4.22
C MET A 119 10.20 5.61 -3.35
N LEU A 120 9.68 6.78 -3.76
CA LEU A 120 9.89 8.03 -3.06
C LEU A 120 8.73 8.26 -2.06
N PRO A 121 9.04 8.41 -0.76
CA PRO A 121 8.03 8.75 0.25
C PRO A 121 7.25 10.02 -0.13
N GLY A 122 5.92 9.93 -0.14
CA GLY A 122 5.03 11.07 -0.42
C GLY A 122 4.75 11.35 -1.90
N ILE A 123 5.41 10.65 -2.83
CA ILE A 123 5.07 10.68 -4.27
C ILE A 123 4.37 9.38 -4.63
N ASP A 124 5.05 8.25 -4.42
CA ASP A 124 4.55 6.91 -4.80
C ASP A 124 4.08 6.10 -3.58
N MET A 125 4.20 6.68 -2.38
CA MET A 125 3.99 5.99 -1.11
C MET A 125 3.26 6.88 -0.10
N PRO A 126 2.17 6.40 0.52
CA PRO A 126 1.44 7.16 1.52
C PRO A 126 2.23 7.29 2.83
N PHE A 127 2.06 8.42 3.53
CA PHE A 127 2.84 8.74 4.74
C PHE A 127 2.68 7.74 5.89
N ASN A 128 1.53 7.06 5.98
CA ASN A 128 1.26 6.02 6.97
C ASN A 128 2.16 4.78 6.82
N GLU A 129 2.77 4.57 5.65
CA GLU A 129 3.60 3.41 5.40
C GLU A 129 5.09 3.67 5.62
N ILE A 130 5.53 4.92 5.82
CA ILE A 130 6.95 5.30 5.96
C ILE A 130 7.68 4.49 7.03
N GLY A 131 6.99 4.09 8.10
CA GLY A 131 7.56 3.21 9.12
C GLY A 131 8.01 1.86 8.55
N TYR A 132 7.21 1.24 7.68
CA TYR A 132 7.55 -0.02 7.01
C TYR A 132 8.71 0.14 6.05
N TYR A 133 8.78 1.28 5.34
CA TYR A 133 9.90 1.62 4.47
C TYR A 133 11.22 1.65 5.24
N ILE A 134 11.28 2.43 6.34
CA ILE A 134 12.50 2.61 7.13
C ILE A 134 12.96 1.27 7.72
N VAL A 135 12.03 0.51 8.29
CA VAL A 135 12.31 -0.82 8.85
C VAL A 135 12.84 -1.76 7.78
N THR A 136 12.23 -1.76 6.59
CA THR A 136 12.66 -2.58 5.46
C THR A 136 14.07 -2.21 5.01
N LEU A 137 14.34 -0.91 4.80
CA LEU A 137 15.65 -0.43 4.35
C LEU A 137 16.74 -0.86 5.33
N VAL A 138 16.53 -0.64 6.62
CA VAL A 138 17.46 -1.07 7.67
C VAL A 138 17.66 -2.58 7.66
N ALA A 139 16.59 -3.37 7.56
CA ALA A 139 16.68 -4.82 7.55
C ALA A 139 17.44 -5.36 6.33
N CYS A 140 17.14 -4.87 5.12
CA CYS A 140 17.81 -5.27 3.88
C CYS A 140 19.31 -4.92 3.92
N THR A 141 19.65 -3.70 4.35
CA THR A 141 21.05 -3.28 4.47
C THR A 141 21.81 -4.11 5.51
N ILE A 142 21.22 -4.40 6.67
CA ILE A 142 21.86 -5.25 7.69
C ILE A 142 22.13 -6.66 7.15
N VAL A 143 21.17 -7.26 6.46
CA VAL A 143 21.31 -8.60 5.89
C VAL A 143 22.39 -8.62 4.78
N HIS A 144 22.46 -7.56 3.98
CA HIS A 144 23.49 -7.37 2.97
C HIS A 144 24.91 -7.37 3.57
N GLU A 145 25.16 -6.45 4.51
CA GLU A 145 26.48 -6.33 5.16
C GLU A 145 26.84 -7.56 5.98
N LEU A 146 25.86 -8.19 6.63
CA LEU A 146 26.06 -9.46 7.33
C LEU A 146 26.58 -10.55 6.36
N GLY A 147 26.07 -10.57 5.13
CA GLY A 147 26.55 -11.46 4.09
C GLY A 147 28.04 -11.29 3.82
N HIS A 148 28.49 -10.05 3.58
CA HIS A 148 29.90 -9.74 3.40
C HIS A 148 30.73 -10.11 4.64
N ALA A 149 30.30 -9.71 5.84
CA ALA A 149 31.02 -9.97 7.07
C ALA A 149 31.23 -11.47 7.33
N LEU A 150 30.22 -12.31 7.04
CA LEU A 150 30.33 -13.76 7.16
C LEU A 150 31.30 -14.34 6.10
N ALA A 151 31.27 -13.84 4.86
CA ALA A 151 32.18 -14.29 3.81
C ALA A 151 33.64 -13.91 4.11
N ILE A 152 33.89 -12.71 4.64
CA ILE A 152 35.20 -12.21 5.03
C ILE A 152 35.84 -13.14 6.06
N VAL A 153 35.11 -13.44 7.15
CA VAL A 153 35.58 -14.36 8.19
C VAL A 153 35.82 -15.75 7.60
N ARG A 154 34.95 -16.21 6.68
CA ARG A 154 35.04 -17.56 6.12
C ARG A 154 36.24 -17.76 5.19
N GLU A 155 36.65 -16.71 4.50
CA GLU A 155 37.83 -16.69 3.62
C GLU A 155 39.11 -16.29 4.38
N ASP A 156 39.09 -16.41 5.71
CA ASP A 156 40.20 -16.15 6.63
C ASP A 156 40.78 -14.71 6.53
N VAL A 157 39.94 -13.73 6.17
CA VAL A 157 40.28 -12.30 6.18
C VAL A 157 39.89 -11.67 7.52
N GLN A 158 40.77 -10.82 8.05
CA GLN A 158 40.53 -10.13 9.30
C GLN A 158 39.38 -9.11 9.18
N LEU A 159 38.30 -9.37 9.93
CA LEU A 159 37.16 -8.46 10.11
C LEU A 159 37.44 -7.47 11.25
N TYR A 160 37.50 -6.17 10.95
CA TYR A 160 37.66 -5.13 11.96
C TYR A 160 36.34 -4.75 12.62
N GLY A 161 35.24 -4.66 11.85
CA GLY A 161 33.91 -4.36 12.39
C GLY A 161 32.91 -3.93 11.33
N ILE A 162 31.76 -3.45 11.77
CA ILE A 162 30.68 -2.95 10.91
C ILE A 162 30.45 -1.48 11.25
N GLY A 163 30.17 -0.67 10.23
CA GLY A 163 29.84 0.74 10.38
C GLY A 163 28.57 1.14 9.64
N ILE A 164 28.01 2.26 10.08
CA ILE A 164 26.94 2.99 9.39
C ILE A 164 27.39 4.45 9.28
N SER A 165 27.39 4.98 8.07
CA SER A 165 27.65 6.39 7.76
C SER A 165 26.37 7.04 7.26
N LEU A 166 25.91 8.08 7.94
CA LEU A 166 24.83 8.94 7.46
C LEU A 166 25.45 10.14 6.74
N VAL A 167 25.46 10.10 5.41
CA VAL A 167 25.93 11.21 4.56
C VAL A 167 24.72 12.07 4.20
N PHE A 168 24.61 13.23 4.84
CA PHE A 168 23.44 14.11 4.75
C PHE A 168 22.12 13.38 5.08
N THR A 169 21.40 12.85 4.09
CA THR A 169 20.16 12.07 4.26
C THR A 169 20.30 10.58 3.97
N ILE A 170 21.44 10.16 3.41
CA ILE A 170 21.63 8.81 2.87
C ILE A 170 22.38 7.95 3.90
N PRO A 171 21.73 6.94 4.49
CA PRO A 171 22.41 5.96 5.33
C PRO A 171 23.15 4.95 4.45
N ILE A 172 24.43 4.74 4.74
CA ILE A 172 25.32 3.79 4.07
C ILE A 172 25.86 2.87 5.16
N ALA A 173 25.58 1.58 5.11
CA ALA A 173 26.27 0.62 5.95
C ALA A 173 27.47 0.04 5.20
N TYR A 174 28.47 -0.41 5.94
CA TYR A 174 29.69 -0.99 5.38
C TYR A 174 30.34 -1.96 6.36
N VAL A 175 31.09 -2.92 5.82
CA VAL A 175 31.96 -3.82 6.60
C VAL A 175 33.42 -3.41 6.43
N HIS A 176 34.11 -3.22 7.55
CA HIS A 176 35.53 -2.86 7.55
C HIS A 176 36.40 -4.11 7.74
N MET A 177 37.35 -4.31 6.81
CA MET A 177 38.22 -5.48 6.76
C MET A 177 39.65 -5.14 6.35
N ASN A 178 40.56 -6.11 6.45
CA ASN A 178 41.94 -5.96 5.98
C ASN A 178 42.02 -6.05 4.44
N ASN A 179 42.24 -4.90 3.80
CA ASN A 179 42.34 -4.78 2.34
C ASN A 179 43.56 -5.50 1.74
N GLU A 180 44.69 -5.54 2.43
CA GLU A 180 45.90 -6.23 1.93
C GLU A 180 45.66 -7.75 1.84
N GLN A 181 45.04 -8.32 2.88
CA GLN A 181 44.64 -9.72 2.88
C GLN A 181 43.63 -10.01 1.78
N PHE A 182 42.61 -9.17 1.60
CA PHE A 182 41.61 -9.35 0.55
C PHE A 182 42.20 -9.37 -0.86
N VAL A 183 43.07 -8.41 -1.18
CA VAL A 183 43.67 -8.31 -2.53
C VAL A 183 44.63 -9.48 -2.78
N SER A 184 45.23 -10.06 -1.74
CA SER A 184 46.09 -11.23 -1.85
C SER A 184 45.35 -12.56 -2.08
N LEU A 185 44.02 -12.59 -1.88
CA LEU A 185 43.21 -13.79 -2.08
C LEU A 185 43.12 -14.18 -3.57
N PRO A 186 42.97 -15.47 -3.91
CA PRO A 186 42.65 -15.88 -5.27
C PRO A 186 41.29 -15.34 -5.71
N LEU A 187 41.13 -15.12 -7.01
CA LEU A 187 39.94 -14.50 -7.61
C LEU A 187 38.61 -15.16 -7.18
N ARG A 188 38.60 -16.49 -7.02
CA ARG A 188 37.40 -17.22 -6.57
C ARG A 188 36.95 -16.81 -5.17
N ASN A 189 37.89 -16.54 -4.27
CA ASN A 189 37.60 -16.19 -2.89
C ASN A 189 37.20 -14.71 -2.82
N GLN A 190 37.86 -13.85 -3.62
CA GLN A 190 37.42 -12.46 -3.80
C GLN A 190 35.96 -12.41 -4.28
N LEU A 191 35.61 -13.18 -5.31
CA LEU A 191 34.23 -13.26 -5.84
C LEU A 191 33.22 -13.73 -4.80
N ARG A 192 33.58 -14.67 -3.91
CA ARG A 192 32.67 -15.10 -2.83
C ARG A 192 32.39 -13.97 -1.85
N ILE A 193 33.40 -13.16 -1.51
CA ILE A 193 33.24 -12.01 -0.61
C ILE A 193 32.41 -10.91 -1.29
N THR A 194 32.74 -10.54 -2.53
CA THR A 194 32.05 -9.47 -3.24
C THR A 194 30.61 -9.84 -3.58
N CYS A 195 30.33 -11.09 -3.95
CA CYS A 195 28.97 -11.53 -4.25
C CYS A 195 28.13 -11.90 -3.00
N ALA A 196 28.72 -11.85 -1.79
CA ALA A 196 28.04 -12.32 -0.59
C ALA A 196 26.81 -11.46 -0.23
N GLY A 197 26.91 -10.14 -0.24
CA GLY A 197 25.79 -9.25 0.08
C GLY A 197 24.65 -9.37 -0.91
N VAL A 198 24.97 -9.39 -2.21
CA VAL A 198 24.01 -9.68 -3.29
C VAL A 198 23.25 -10.98 -3.03
N TRP A 199 23.98 -12.06 -2.75
CA TRP A 199 23.38 -13.38 -2.51
C TRP A 199 22.41 -13.38 -1.32
N HIS A 200 22.79 -12.76 -0.20
CA HIS A 200 21.92 -12.68 0.98
C HIS A 200 20.66 -11.87 0.71
N ASN A 201 20.75 -10.81 -0.09
CA ASN A 201 19.57 -10.04 -0.50
C ASN A 201 18.67 -10.79 -1.48
N ILE A 202 19.23 -11.57 -2.43
CA ILE A 202 18.43 -12.44 -3.30
C ILE A 202 17.65 -13.44 -2.45
N ILE A 203 18.31 -14.07 -1.47
CA ILE A 203 17.67 -15.02 -0.55
C ILE A 203 16.60 -14.35 0.30
N LEU A 204 16.87 -13.17 0.86
CA LEU A 204 15.90 -12.42 1.65
C LEU A 204 14.67 -12.04 0.82
N ALA A 205 14.87 -11.58 -0.42
CA ALA A 205 13.79 -11.26 -1.34
C ALA A 205 12.95 -12.49 -1.68
N ALA A 206 13.61 -13.62 -1.95
CA ALA A 206 12.96 -14.89 -2.26
C ALA A 206 12.17 -15.43 -1.05
N LEU A 207 12.73 -15.36 0.16
CA LEU A 207 12.05 -15.78 1.38
C LEU A 207 10.80 -14.92 1.63
N ALA A 208 10.92 -13.60 1.51
CA ALA A 208 9.78 -12.70 1.66
C ALA A 208 8.70 -12.96 0.58
N ALA A 209 9.11 -13.23 -0.67
CA ALA A 209 8.19 -13.57 -1.75
C ALA A 209 7.47 -14.91 -1.49
N VAL A 210 8.17 -15.91 -0.97
CA VAL A 210 7.56 -17.19 -0.56
C VAL A 210 6.57 -16.99 0.58
N ILE A 211 6.91 -16.16 1.58
CA ILE A 211 5.97 -15.81 2.67
C ILE A 211 4.71 -15.13 2.11
N LEU A 212 4.84 -14.24 1.14
CA LEU A 212 3.69 -13.61 0.46
C LEU A 212 2.82 -14.64 -0.27
N LEU A 213 3.44 -15.53 -1.04
CA LEU A 213 2.73 -16.58 -1.78
C LEU A 213 1.97 -17.54 -0.84
N LEU A 214 2.56 -17.84 0.31
CA LEU A 214 1.98 -18.72 1.33
C LEU A 214 1.05 -17.98 2.31
N SER A 215 0.97 -16.65 2.26
CA SER A 215 0.21 -15.82 3.21
C SER A 215 -1.27 -16.24 3.29
N THR A 216 -1.91 -16.42 2.14
CA THR A 216 -3.31 -16.86 2.04
C THR A 216 -3.54 -18.17 2.79
N TRP A 217 -2.64 -19.14 2.63
CA TRP A 217 -2.74 -20.45 3.29
C TRP A 217 -2.45 -20.37 4.78
N PHE A 218 -1.44 -19.57 5.17
CA PHE A 218 -1.05 -19.37 6.55
C PHE A 218 -2.18 -18.71 7.37
N TRP A 219 -2.88 -17.74 6.79
CA TRP A 219 -3.95 -16.99 7.45
C TRP A 219 -5.35 -17.60 7.28
N ALA A 220 -5.55 -18.54 6.36
CA ALA A 220 -6.82 -19.20 6.11
C ALA A 220 -7.52 -19.80 7.36
N PRO A 221 -6.81 -20.35 8.38
CA PRO A 221 -7.47 -20.82 9.60
C PRO A 221 -8.13 -19.71 10.42
N LEU A 222 -7.65 -18.48 10.30
CA LEU A 222 -8.05 -17.32 11.11
C LEU A 222 -8.96 -16.34 10.36
N TYR A 223 -8.83 -16.25 9.03
CA TYR A 223 -9.55 -15.30 8.20
C TYR A 223 -10.29 -15.98 7.05
N ASN A 224 -11.46 -15.46 6.68
CA ASN A 224 -12.20 -15.81 5.48
C ASN A 224 -11.86 -14.82 4.38
N LEU A 225 -11.42 -15.33 3.23
CA LEU A 225 -11.20 -14.54 2.03
C LEU A 225 -12.37 -14.77 1.06
N TYR A 226 -12.55 -13.87 0.08
CA TYR A 226 -13.57 -13.97 -0.99
C TYR A 226 -15.02 -13.95 -0.48
N SER A 227 -15.26 -13.43 0.72
CA SER A 227 -16.56 -13.49 1.38
C SER A 227 -17.20 -12.11 1.54
N GLY A 228 -16.76 -11.13 0.76
CA GLY A 228 -17.05 -9.71 0.96
C GLY A 228 -15.90 -9.01 1.67
N VAL A 229 -16.11 -7.73 1.98
CA VAL A 229 -15.12 -6.86 2.63
C VAL A 229 -15.52 -6.54 4.05
N TYR A 230 -14.54 -6.46 4.92
CA TYR A 230 -14.69 -6.13 6.33
C TYR A 230 -14.50 -4.64 6.56
N VAL A 231 -15.43 -3.98 7.24
CA VAL A 231 -15.34 -2.55 7.57
C VAL A 231 -14.38 -2.36 8.76
N LYS A 232 -13.19 -1.82 8.50
CA LYS A 232 -12.15 -1.59 9.51
C LYS A 232 -12.45 -0.36 10.34
N ASN A 233 -12.64 0.76 9.66
CA ASN A 233 -12.79 2.06 10.30
C ASN A 233 -13.72 2.94 9.46
N ILE A 234 -14.50 3.76 10.14
CA ILE A 234 -15.36 4.78 9.52
C ILE A 234 -14.98 6.11 10.15
N LEU A 235 -14.56 7.07 9.32
CA LEU A 235 -14.21 8.41 9.80
C LEU A 235 -15.36 9.02 10.62
N SER A 236 -15.03 9.73 11.68
CA SER A 236 -16.02 10.28 12.63
C SER A 236 -16.97 11.29 12.01
N ASN A 237 -16.55 11.98 10.94
CA ASN A 237 -17.36 12.90 10.15
C ASN A 237 -18.08 12.25 8.96
N SER A 238 -18.06 10.92 8.85
CA SER A 238 -18.70 10.20 7.75
C SER A 238 -20.23 10.34 7.81
N PRO A 239 -20.89 10.72 6.71
CA PRO A 239 -22.36 10.76 6.63
C PRO A 239 -22.97 9.35 6.58
N VAL A 240 -22.16 8.30 6.42
CA VAL A 240 -22.60 6.90 6.43
C VAL A 240 -22.76 6.39 7.88
N ARG A 241 -22.19 7.10 8.86
CA ARG A 241 -22.28 6.76 10.27
C ARG A 241 -23.64 7.18 10.82
N GLY A 242 -24.28 6.33 11.63
CA GLY A 242 -25.56 6.64 12.27
C GLY A 242 -26.26 5.40 12.81
N GLN A 243 -27.41 5.59 13.48
CA GLN A 243 -28.17 4.47 14.06
C GLN A 243 -28.64 3.45 13.00
N THR A 244 -28.97 3.93 11.81
CA THR A 244 -29.31 3.11 10.64
C THR A 244 -28.18 3.01 9.61
N GLY A 245 -26.99 3.50 9.98
CA GLY A 245 -25.82 3.60 9.13
C GLY A 245 -24.96 2.33 9.17
N LEU A 246 -23.78 2.45 8.56
CA LEU A 246 -22.77 1.40 8.57
C LEU A 246 -22.03 1.39 9.90
N LEU A 247 -21.71 0.20 10.40
CA LEU A 247 -20.94 0.02 11.63
C LEU A 247 -19.57 -0.58 11.30
N GLU A 248 -18.59 -0.24 12.13
CA GLU A 248 -17.32 -0.97 12.14
C GLU A 248 -17.60 -2.46 12.42
N HIS A 249 -16.81 -3.35 11.84
CA HIS A 249 -16.98 -4.81 11.89
C HIS A 249 -18.09 -5.37 10.98
N ASP A 250 -18.86 -4.53 10.29
CA ASP A 250 -19.81 -5.01 9.27
C ASP A 250 -19.07 -5.71 8.12
N ILE A 251 -19.69 -6.76 7.57
CA ILE A 251 -19.18 -7.48 6.39
C ILE A 251 -20.08 -7.16 5.20
N ILE A 252 -19.55 -6.42 4.24
CA ILE A 252 -20.26 -5.96 3.05
C ILE A 252 -20.00 -6.95 1.91
N TYR A 253 -21.06 -7.39 1.23
CA TYR A 253 -20.94 -8.33 0.11
C TYR A 253 -21.55 -7.83 -1.21
N LYS A 254 -22.30 -6.72 -1.18
CA LYS A 254 -22.92 -6.14 -2.37
C LYS A 254 -23.22 -4.65 -2.14
N VAL A 255 -23.01 -3.83 -3.17
CA VAL A 255 -23.44 -2.42 -3.22
C VAL A 255 -24.34 -2.25 -4.44
N ASN A 256 -25.59 -1.81 -4.24
CA ASN A 256 -26.62 -1.79 -5.26
C ASN A 256 -26.72 -3.16 -5.97
N ASN A 257 -26.47 -3.21 -7.29
CA ASN A 257 -26.37 -4.46 -8.05
C ASN A 257 -24.94 -5.02 -8.19
N CYS A 258 -23.93 -4.34 -7.65
CA CYS A 258 -22.51 -4.67 -7.81
C CYS A 258 -22.04 -5.63 -6.70
N PRO A 259 -21.70 -6.89 -6.99
CA PRO A 259 -21.21 -7.85 -6.00
C PRO A 259 -19.79 -7.48 -5.57
N ILE A 260 -19.49 -7.66 -4.28
CA ILE A 260 -18.19 -7.34 -3.69
C ILE A 260 -17.59 -8.62 -3.10
N LYS A 261 -16.41 -8.99 -3.60
CA LYS A 261 -15.62 -10.11 -3.05
C LYS A 261 -14.30 -9.62 -2.47
N HIS A 262 -13.74 -8.56 -3.04
CA HIS A 262 -12.46 -7.95 -2.68
C HIS A 262 -12.58 -6.45 -2.37
N ASN A 263 -11.57 -5.90 -1.72
CA ASN A 263 -11.42 -4.47 -1.45
C ASN A 263 -11.44 -3.63 -2.74
N GLU A 264 -10.83 -4.12 -3.81
CA GLU A 264 -10.85 -3.48 -5.12
C GLU A 264 -12.28 -3.41 -5.67
N ASP A 265 -13.06 -4.49 -5.54
CA ASP A 265 -14.46 -4.50 -5.97
C ASP A 265 -15.26 -3.43 -5.22
N TRP A 266 -15.02 -3.24 -3.92
CA TRP A 266 -15.66 -2.18 -3.14
C TRP A 266 -15.39 -0.80 -3.74
N TYR A 267 -14.13 -0.44 -3.96
CA TYR A 267 -13.77 0.86 -4.53
C TYR A 267 -14.29 1.03 -5.95
N GLN A 268 -14.19 0.00 -6.80
CA GLN A 268 -14.71 0.01 -8.18
C GLN A 268 -16.24 0.14 -8.22
N CYS A 269 -16.98 -0.59 -7.38
CA CYS A 269 -18.44 -0.50 -7.31
C CYS A 269 -18.90 0.91 -6.89
N ILE A 270 -18.20 1.55 -5.95
CA ILE A 270 -18.51 2.92 -5.53
C ILE A 270 -18.16 3.93 -6.63
N LEU A 271 -16.99 3.81 -7.27
CA LEU A 271 -16.59 4.66 -8.40
C LEU A 271 -17.59 4.54 -9.57
N ASN A 272 -18.02 3.33 -9.90
CA ASN A 272 -19.07 3.10 -10.90
C ASN A 272 -20.37 3.81 -10.51
N THR A 273 -20.74 3.79 -9.23
CA THR A 273 -21.91 4.50 -8.71
C THR A 273 -21.75 6.03 -8.80
N ILE A 274 -20.53 6.58 -8.75
CA ILE A 274 -20.28 8.01 -8.96
C ILE A 274 -20.49 8.41 -10.42
N HIS A 275 -20.01 7.59 -11.36
CA HIS A 275 -20.03 7.94 -12.79
C HIS A 275 -21.35 7.63 -13.50
N GLN A 276 -22.09 6.62 -13.06
CA GLN A 276 -23.37 6.22 -13.66
C GLN A 276 -24.54 7.10 -13.17
N PRO A 277 -25.62 7.31 -13.96
CA PRO A 277 -26.80 8.04 -13.51
C PRO A 277 -27.49 7.33 -12.32
N ALA A 278 -28.36 8.04 -11.61
CA ALA A 278 -29.13 7.49 -10.50
C ALA A 278 -29.93 6.25 -10.95
N LEU A 279 -29.91 5.20 -10.14
CA LEU A 279 -30.61 3.95 -10.42
C LEU A 279 -32.11 4.11 -10.14
N GLY A 280 -32.94 3.62 -11.06
CA GLY A 280 -34.36 3.39 -10.83
C GLY A 280 -34.63 2.02 -10.22
N TYR A 281 -35.87 1.82 -9.77
CA TYR A 281 -36.36 0.62 -9.12
C TYR A 281 -37.64 0.13 -9.79
N CYS A 282 -37.72 -1.16 -10.08
CA CYS A 282 -38.95 -1.80 -10.56
C CYS A 282 -39.87 -2.10 -9.37
N VAL A 283 -40.99 -1.38 -9.30
CA VAL A 283 -41.94 -1.43 -8.19
C VAL A 283 -43.33 -1.80 -8.72
N LYS A 284 -44.07 -2.63 -7.97
CA LYS A 284 -45.42 -3.05 -8.35
C LYS A 284 -46.41 -1.88 -8.26
N GLN A 285 -47.36 -1.83 -9.18
CA GLN A 285 -48.44 -0.82 -9.17
C GLN A 285 -49.24 -0.82 -7.86
N SER A 286 -49.52 -2.01 -7.29
CA SER A 286 -50.25 -2.14 -6.03
C SER A 286 -49.54 -1.45 -4.85
N PHE A 287 -48.20 -1.48 -4.84
CA PHE A 287 -47.41 -0.83 -3.80
C PHE A 287 -47.51 0.69 -3.89
N ILE A 288 -47.44 1.23 -5.11
CA ILE A 288 -47.57 2.67 -5.34
C ILE A 288 -48.96 3.14 -4.87
N GLN A 289 -50.03 2.42 -5.24
CA GLN A 289 -51.39 2.78 -4.83
C GLN A 289 -51.64 2.71 -3.31
N GLU A 290 -50.92 1.85 -2.59
CA GLU A 290 -51.07 1.67 -1.14
C GLU A 290 -50.29 2.72 -0.33
N TYR A 291 -49.10 3.12 -0.78
CA TYR A 291 -48.17 3.95 -0.01
C TYR A 291 -47.95 5.37 -0.55
N ASP A 292 -48.56 5.75 -1.67
CA ASP A 292 -48.37 7.09 -2.25
C ASP A 292 -49.07 8.17 -1.40
N GLU A 293 -48.26 9.05 -0.80
CA GLU A 293 -48.69 10.23 -0.06
C GLU A 293 -48.39 11.53 -0.83
N SER A 294 -48.38 11.49 -2.16
CA SER A 294 -47.98 12.62 -2.99
C SER A 294 -48.87 13.86 -2.82
N VAL A 295 -48.20 15.01 -2.75
CA VAL A 295 -48.81 16.35 -2.81
C VAL A 295 -48.45 17.04 -4.13
N PRO A 296 -49.15 18.12 -4.54
CA PRO A 296 -48.83 18.85 -5.77
C PRO A 296 -47.34 19.21 -5.83
N SER A 297 -46.71 18.87 -6.95
CA SER A 297 -45.27 18.98 -7.16
C SER A 297 -44.76 20.41 -6.97
N ILE A 298 -43.79 20.58 -6.08
CA ILE A 298 -43.07 21.85 -5.85
C ILE A 298 -41.71 21.73 -6.54
N GLN A 299 -41.48 22.56 -7.55
CA GLN A 299 -40.20 22.63 -8.22
C GLN A 299 -39.20 23.43 -7.36
N LYS A 300 -38.07 22.83 -7.00
CA LYS A 300 -36.95 23.51 -6.34
C LYS A 300 -36.06 24.20 -7.38
N ASN A 301 -35.24 25.16 -6.94
CA ASN A 301 -34.37 25.98 -7.81
C ASN A 301 -33.39 25.16 -8.68
N ASP A 302 -33.09 23.91 -8.32
CA ASP A 302 -32.16 23.04 -9.03
C ASP A 302 -32.83 22.09 -10.05
N GLY A 303 -34.12 22.33 -10.37
CA GLY A 303 -34.90 21.47 -11.28
C GLY A 303 -35.41 20.18 -10.63
N VAL A 304 -35.06 19.93 -9.36
CA VAL A 304 -35.57 18.81 -8.56
C VAL A 304 -37.03 19.04 -8.19
N VAL A 305 -37.87 18.03 -8.41
CA VAL A 305 -39.30 18.08 -8.07
C VAL A 305 -39.51 17.44 -6.71
N ASN A 306 -40.13 18.17 -5.79
CA ASN A 306 -40.58 17.60 -4.52
C ASN A 306 -42.08 17.35 -4.53
N CYS A 307 -42.48 16.13 -4.20
CA CYS A 307 -43.88 15.72 -4.10
C CYS A 307 -44.23 15.19 -2.71
N CYS A 308 -43.34 15.34 -1.72
CA CYS A 308 -43.55 14.93 -0.33
C CYS A 308 -43.80 16.12 0.60
N THR A 309 -44.53 15.88 1.69
CA THR A 309 -44.62 16.84 2.81
C THR A 309 -43.37 16.75 3.69
N LEU A 310 -43.12 17.80 4.49
CA LEU A 310 -41.99 17.80 5.44
C LEU A 310 -42.11 16.64 6.45
N ASP A 311 -43.31 16.32 6.90
CA ASP A 311 -43.55 15.21 7.84
C ASP A 311 -43.20 13.86 7.18
N SER A 312 -43.62 13.63 5.93
CA SER A 312 -43.27 12.43 5.18
C SER A 312 -41.75 12.33 4.89
N GLU A 313 -41.06 13.46 4.64
CA GLU A 313 -39.60 13.47 4.51
C GLU A 313 -38.91 13.04 5.83
N THR A 314 -39.41 13.51 6.97
CA THR A 314 -38.84 13.12 8.29
C THR A 314 -39.05 11.66 8.62
N THR A 315 -40.10 11.03 8.09
CA THR A 315 -40.36 9.59 8.24
C THR A 315 -39.56 8.73 7.24
N GLY A 316 -38.86 9.35 6.29
CA GLY A 316 -37.99 8.70 5.31
C GLY A 316 -38.63 8.41 3.96
N SER A 317 -39.74 9.08 3.64
CA SER A 317 -40.31 9.08 2.29
C SER A 317 -39.56 10.04 1.37
N LEU A 318 -39.44 9.65 0.10
CA LEU A 318 -38.80 10.44 -0.94
C LEU A 318 -39.73 10.57 -2.14
N CYS A 319 -39.53 11.64 -2.91
CA CYS A 319 -40.23 11.81 -4.17
C CYS A 319 -39.58 10.96 -5.27
N PHE A 320 -40.38 10.16 -5.95
CA PHE A 320 -39.96 9.34 -7.08
C PHE A 320 -40.68 9.81 -8.34
N GLU A 321 -39.95 9.85 -9.46
CA GLU A 321 -40.48 10.15 -10.79
C GLU A 321 -40.57 8.88 -11.63
N TYR A 322 -41.61 8.82 -12.46
CA TYR A 322 -41.84 7.69 -13.35
C TYR A 322 -40.97 7.79 -14.61
N ILE A 323 -40.34 6.69 -15.02
CA ILE A 323 -39.63 6.62 -16.30
C ILE A 323 -40.59 6.10 -17.38
N GLU A 324 -41.01 7.00 -18.28
CA GLU A 324 -41.90 6.65 -19.39
C GLU A 324 -41.28 5.59 -20.31
N GLY A 325 -42.13 4.65 -20.74
CA GLY A 325 -41.73 3.60 -21.69
C GLY A 325 -42.09 3.92 -23.12
N PRO A 326 -41.43 3.27 -24.10
CA PRO A 326 -41.82 3.41 -25.49
C PRO A 326 -43.20 2.76 -25.67
N GLN A 327 -44.18 3.59 -26.07
CA GLN A 327 -45.58 3.29 -26.41
C GLN A 327 -46.62 3.44 -25.28
N GLY A 328 -47.08 4.67 -25.07
CA GLY A 328 -48.44 5.05 -25.47
C GLY A 328 -49.63 4.34 -24.81
N ALA A 329 -49.60 4.04 -23.52
CA ALA A 329 -50.82 3.90 -22.73
C ALA A 329 -50.95 5.12 -21.79
N PRO A 330 -52.13 5.76 -21.66
CA PRO A 330 -52.30 6.86 -20.72
C PRO A 330 -51.97 6.37 -19.30
N LEU A 331 -50.99 7.00 -18.65
CA LEU A 331 -50.66 6.72 -17.26
C LEU A 331 -51.92 7.00 -16.41
N HIS A 332 -52.45 5.98 -15.75
CA HIS A 332 -53.40 6.16 -14.64
C HIS A 332 -52.70 6.57 -13.33
N LEU A 333 -51.39 6.82 -13.38
CA LEU A 333 -50.54 7.14 -12.23
C LEU A 333 -50.02 8.58 -12.35
N PRO A 334 -49.86 9.29 -11.22
CA PRO A 334 -49.26 10.62 -11.23
C PRO A 334 -47.79 10.55 -11.73
N PRO A 335 -47.26 11.62 -12.35
CA PRO A 335 -45.89 11.65 -12.86
C PRO A 335 -44.84 11.53 -11.74
N HIS A 336 -45.23 11.90 -10.52
CA HIS A 336 -44.41 11.80 -9.31
C HIS A 336 -45.24 11.18 -8.17
N SER A 337 -44.60 10.33 -7.37
CA SER A 337 -45.21 9.70 -6.19
C SER A 337 -44.30 9.86 -4.97
N CYS A 338 -44.88 10.13 -3.80
CA CYS A 338 -44.15 10.21 -2.54
C CYS A 338 -44.22 8.84 -1.86
N LEU A 339 -43.09 8.14 -1.79
CA LEU A 339 -43.04 6.76 -1.32
C LEU A 339 -42.01 6.55 -0.22
N PRO A 340 -42.26 5.66 0.76
CA PRO A 340 -41.29 5.30 1.80
C PRO A 340 -40.10 4.57 1.18
N ALA A 341 -38.97 5.26 1.05
CA ALA A 341 -37.83 4.81 0.24
C ALA A 341 -37.28 3.44 0.70
N ARG A 342 -37.16 3.23 2.02
CA ARG A 342 -36.63 1.97 2.57
C ARG A 342 -37.53 0.78 2.28
N THR A 343 -38.84 0.94 2.41
CA THR A 343 -39.82 -0.14 2.17
C THR A 343 -39.87 -0.45 0.68
N MET A 344 -39.89 0.58 -0.16
CA MET A 344 -39.90 0.47 -1.61
C MET A 344 -38.66 -0.28 -2.14
N ILE A 345 -37.46 0.11 -1.72
CA ILE A 345 -36.20 -0.51 -2.16
C ILE A 345 -36.14 -1.98 -1.74
N ASN A 346 -36.58 -2.31 -0.52
CA ASN A 346 -36.60 -3.69 -0.04
C ASN A 346 -37.60 -4.59 -0.78
N GLN A 347 -38.72 -4.03 -1.24
CA GLN A 347 -39.75 -4.77 -1.99
C GLN A 347 -39.56 -4.69 -3.51
N SER A 348 -38.62 -3.87 -3.99
CA SER A 348 -38.30 -3.76 -5.41
C SER A 348 -37.81 -5.10 -5.98
N GLN A 349 -38.20 -5.39 -7.22
CA GLN A 349 -37.80 -6.64 -7.87
C GLN A 349 -36.37 -6.56 -8.39
N ASN A 350 -36.06 -5.51 -9.14
CA ASN A 350 -34.77 -5.25 -9.79
C ASN A 350 -34.55 -3.73 -9.91
N TYR A 351 -33.31 -3.33 -10.20
CA TYR A 351 -32.98 -1.97 -10.62
C TYR A 351 -33.33 -1.78 -12.10
N CYS A 352 -33.61 -0.55 -12.50
CA CYS A 352 -33.90 -0.20 -13.89
C CYS A 352 -33.31 1.17 -14.27
N GLN A 353 -32.95 1.34 -15.54
CA GLN A 353 -32.68 2.66 -16.14
C GLN A 353 -33.78 3.06 -17.14
N ALA A 354 -34.42 2.07 -17.76
CA ALA A 354 -35.55 2.26 -18.65
C ALA A 354 -36.73 1.36 -18.28
N SER A 355 -37.93 1.73 -18.73
CA SER A 355 -39.18 1.03 -18.40
C SER A 355 -39.19 -0.46 -18.82
N HIS A 356 -38.51 -0.82 -19.90
CA HIS A 356 -38.53 -2.17 -20.49
C HIS A 356 -37.67 -3.18 -19.72
N GLU A 357 -36.85 -2.71 -18.78
CA GLU A 357 -36.04 -3.57 -17.90
C GLU A 357 -36.89 -4.23 -16.80
N CYS A 358 -38.08 -3.69 -16.51
CA CYS A 358 -39.01 -4.29 -15.57
C CYS A 358 -39.82 -5.39 -16.27
N SER A 359 -39.55 -6.65 -15.93
CA SER A 359 -40.06 -7.82 -16.68
C SER A 359 -41.56 -8.09 -16.51
N SER A 360 -42.24 -7.48 -15.54
CA SER A 360 -43.66 -7.73 -15.25
C SER A 360 -44.56 -6.60 -15.76
N GLN A 361 -45.73 -6.94 -16.31
CA GLN A 361 -46.70 -5.94 -16.81
C GLN A 361 -47.23 -5.01 -15.71
N ASP A 362 -47.26 -5.46 -14.45
CA ASP A 362 -47.72 -4.68 -13.29
C ASP A 362 -46.58 -3.95 -12.57
N THR A 363 -45.39 -3.87 -13.16
CA THR A 363 -44.22 -3.21 -12.57
C THR A 363 -43.80 -2.00 -13.35
N HIS A 364 -43.47 -0.95 -12.62
CA HIS A 364 -43.12 0.34 -13.14
C HIS A 364 -41.71 0.72 -12.71
N CYS A 365 -40.95 1.28 -13.65
CA CYS A 365 -39.62 1.82 -13.34
C CYS A 365 -39.77 3.23 -12.78
N ILE A 366 -39.43 3.40 -11.51
CA ILE A 366 -39.43 4.72 -10.85
C ILE A 366 -38.02 5.06 -10.37
N LYS A 367 -37.59 6.30 -10.56
CA LYS A 367 -36.29 6.80 -10.11
C LYS A 367 -36.48 7.92 -9.08
N PRO A 368 -35.59 8.07 -8.09
CA PRO A 368 -35.71 9.13 -7.12
C PRO A 368 -35.50 10.50 -7.80
N SER A 369 -36.38 11.47 -7.51
CA SER A 369 -36.21 12.84 -8.00
C SER A 369 -35.16 13.55 -7.15
N LEU A 370 -33.91 13.49 -7.60
CA LEU A 370 -32.73 14.03 -6.94
C LEU A 370 -31.93 14.89 -7.91
N ASP A 371 -31.04 15.71 -7.36
CA ASP A 371 -30.03 16.41 -8.15
C ASP A 371 -29.03 15.41 -8.77
N ASN A 372 -28.24 15.87 -9.74
CA ASN A 372 -27.31 15.00 -10.47
C ASN A 372 -26.17 14.43 -9.60
N VAL A 373 -25.97 14.95 -8.39
CA VAL A 373 -24.85 14.58 -7.51
C VAL A 373 -25.31 13.61 -6.42
N THR A 374 -26.48 13.85 -5.81
CA THR A 374 -27.02 13.01 -4.75
C THR A 374 -27.57 11.69 -5.29
N LYS A 375 -27.18 10.59 -4.66
CA LYS A 375 -27.64 9.25 -5.04
C LYS A 375 -28.05 8.45 -3.82
N ILE A 376 -28.92 7.48 -4.06
CA ILE A 376 -29.26 6.44 -3.09
C ILE A 376 -28.33 5.26 -3.32
N VAL A 377 -27.58 4.87 -2.30
CA VAL A 377 -26.67 3.72 -2.34
C VAL A 377 -27.12 2.69 -1.31
N GLN A 378 -27.51 1.51 -1.76
CA GLN A 378 -27.86 0.38 -0.91
C GLN A 378 -26.63 -0.48 -0.66
N ILE A 379 -26.11 -0.44 0.55
CA ILE A 379 -24.99 -1.26 1.01
C ILE A 379 -25.56 -2.49 1.72
N LYS A 380 -25.35 -3.67 1.13
CA LYS A 380 -25.82 -4.94 1.70
C LYS A 380 -24.74 -5.58 2.53
N ARG A 381 -25.09 -5.88 3.78
CA ARG A 381 -24.22 -6.52 4.77
C ARG A 381 -24.71 -7.92 5.11
N LYS A 382 -23.79 -8.80 5.47
CA LYS A 382 -24.12 -10.20 5.80
C LYS A 382 -24.99 -10.34 7.04
N MET A 383 -24.81 -9.46 8.02
CA MET A 383 -25.54 -9.47 9.28
C MET A 383 -26.22 -8.11 9.47
N GLY A 384 -27.52 -8.12 9.77
CA GLY A 384 -28.31 -6.90 9.98
C GLY A 384 -29.07 -6.43 8.73
N LYS A 385 -29.79 -5.32 8.87
CA LYS A 385 -30.58 -4.71 7.78
C LYS A 385 -29.68 -3.94 6.82
N ASP A 386 -30.02 -3.87 5.55
CA ASP A 386 -29.30 -3.06 4.57
C ASP A 386 -29.19 -1.59 5.00
N VAL A 387 -28.04 -1.00 4.70
CA VAL A 387 -27.75 0.41 4.94
C VAL A 387 -28.11 1.16 3.66
N LEU A 388 -29.00 2.13 3.79
CA LEU A 388 -29.37 3.05 2.71
C LEU A 388 -28.67 4.36 2.97
N PHE A 389 -27.71 4.69 2.11
CA PHE A 389 -27.00 5.95 2.13
C PHE A 389 -27.65 6.92 1.15
N PHE A 390 -27.84 8.16 1.59
CA PHE A 390 -28.39 9.26 0.81
C PHE A 390 -27.37 10.39 0.80
N GLY A 391 -26.73 10.65 -0.35
CA GLY A 391 -25.66 11.64 -0.46
C GLY A 391 -24.79 11.42 -1.70
N HIS A 392 -23.63 12.07 -1.74
CA HIS A 392 -22.67 11.84 -2.81
C HIS A 392 -21.88 10.55 -2.52
N PRO A 393 -21.82 9.56 -3.45
CA PRO A 393 -21.09 8.30 -3.18
C PRO A 393 -19.58 8.47 -2.94
N ALA A 394 -18.98 9.63 -3.26
CA ALA A 394 -17.59 9.94 -2.96
C ALA A 394 -17.34 10.03 -1.44
N ASP A 395 -18.36 10.35 -0.64
CA ASP A 395 -18.24 10.36 0.81
C ASP A 395 -18.03 8.93 1.33
N ILE A 396 -18.73 7.93 0.77
CA ILE A 396 -18.49 6.52 1.10
C ILE A 396 -17.05 6.14 0.74
N TYR A 397 -16.61 6.49 -0.48
CA TYR A 397 -15.27 6.16 -0.98
C TYR A 397 -14.15 6.70 -0.08
N ARG A 398 -14.31 7.92 0.44
CA ARG A 398 -13.25 8.60 1.22
C ARG A 398 -13.29 8.30 2.71
N THR A 399 -14.45 7.89 3.25
CA THR A 399 -14.66 7.83 4.70
C THR A 399 -14.74 6.42 5.28
N VAL A 400 -14.87 5.39 4.44
CA VAL A 400 -14.98 3.98 4.87
C VAL A 400 -13.73 3.22 4.45
N ASP A 401 -12.94 2.77 5.42
CA ASP A 401 -11.78 1.91 5.21
C ASP A 401 -12.19 0.43 5.34
N VAL A 402 -11.83 -0.38 4.34
CA VAL A 402 -12.23 -1.78 4.23
C VAL A 402 -11.03 -2.72 4.09
N SER A 403 -11.22 -3.98 4.47
CA SER A 403 -10.21 -5.05 4.39
C SER A 403 -10.75 -6.28 3.67
N ASP A 404 -9.87 -6.99 2.96
CA ASP A 404 -10.14 -8.33 2.44
C ASP A 404 -10.15 -9.41 3.54
N TRP A 405 -9.47 -9.16 4.66
CA TRP A 405 -9.25 -10.14 5.70
C TRP A 405 -10.44 -10.16 6.66
N VAL A 406 -11.48 -10.94 6.34
CA VAL A 406 -12.65 -11.08 7.22
C VAL A 406 -12.31 -11.99 8.39
N PRO A 407 -12.25 -11.50 9.65
CA PRO A 407 -11.88 -12.32 10.79
C PRO A 407 -12.95 -13.38 11.08
N LYS A 408 -12.52 -14.61 11.40
CA LYS A 408 -13.42 -15.68 11.88
C LYS A 408 -13.83 -15.52 13.34
N TYR A 409 -13.00 -14.80 14.12
CA TYR A 409 -13.18 -14.57 15.54
C TYR A 409 -13.03 -13.09 15.86
N ASN A 410 -13.86 -12.56 16.76
CA ASN A 410 -13.94 -11.12 17.04
C ASN A 410 -12.65 -10.50 17.63
N PHE A 411 -11.75 -11.30 18.19
CA PHE A 411 -10.47 -10.80 18.75
C PHE A 411 -9.38 -10.62 17.69
N LEU A 412 -9.60 -11.11 16.46
CA LEU A 412 -8.63 -11.01 15.37
C LEU A 412 -8.73 -9.65 14.69
N ASN A 413 -7.59 -9.00 14.48
CA ASN A 413 -7.51 -7.72 13.80
C ASN A 413 -6.94 -7.90 12.38
N PRO A 414 -7.67 -7.48 11.32
CA PRO A 414 -7.19 -7.56 9.94
C PRO A 414 -5.89 -6.79 9.68
N SER A 415 -5.52 -5.81 10.50
CA SER A 415 -4.27 -5.06 10.34
C SER A 415 -3.01 -5.93 10.48
N ILE A 416 -3.09 -7.09 11.16
CA ILE A 416 -1.93 -7.98 11.33
C ILE A 416 -1.50 -8.63 10.01
N PRO A 417 -2.38 -9.38 9.30
CA PRO A 417 -2.02 -9.93 8.00
C PRO A 417 -1.72 -8.84 6.96
N GLU A 418 -2.43 -7.70 6.99
CA GLU A 418 -2.14 -6.55 6.13
C GLU A 418 -0.71 -6.03 6.33
N SER A 419 -0.31 -5.80 7.59
CA SER A 419 1.02 -5.30 7.93
C SER A 419 2.13 -6.26 7.51
N LEU A 420 1.93 -7.56 7.71
CA LEU A 420 2.91 -8.57 7.33
C LEU A 420 3.04 -8.66 5.81
N VAL A 421 1.91 -8.67 5.09
CA VAL A 421 1.90 -8.65 3.62
C VAL A 421 2.58 -7.40 3.09
N LEU A 422 2.29 -6.24 3.68
CA LEU A 422 2.92 -4.98 3.29
C LEU A 422 4.44 -5.01 3.53
N LEU A 423 4.88 -5.43 4.72
CA LEU A 423 6.30 -5.56 5.06
C LEU A 423 7.02 -6.53 4.12
N CYS A 424 6.45 -7.69 3.84
CA CYS A 424 7.06 -8.65 2.93
C CYS A 424 7.12 -8.13 1.49
N LYS A 425 6.10 -7.38 1.02
CA LYS A 425 6.15 -6.70 -0.29
C LYS A 425 7.32 -5.74 -0.37
N TYR A 426 7.48 -4.90 0.66
CA TYR A 426 8.62 -3.98 0.74
C TYR A 426 9.96 -4.73 0.77
N ILE A 427 10.12 -5.74 1.64
CA ILE A 427 11.36 -6.53 1.71
C ILE A 427 11.69 -7.18 0.36
N THR A 428 10.71 -7.77 -0.32
CA THR A 428 10.93 -8.36 -1.65
C THR A 428 11.44 -7.32 -2.64
N MET A 429 10.80 -6.15 -2.72
CA MET A 429 11.18 -5.10 -3.67
C MET A 429 12.55 -4.47 -3.33
N PHE A 430 12.76 -4.06 -2.08
CA PHE A 430 14.00 -3.40 -1.65
C PHE A 430 15.20 -4.34 -1.70
N SER A 431 15.03 -5.57 -1.21
CA SER A 431 16.11 -6.54 -1.21
C SER A 431 16.48 -6.96 -2.64
N ALA A 432 15.50 -7.18 -3.51
CA ALA A 432 15.76 -7.45 -4.93
C ALA A 432 16.45 -6.25 -5.62
N GLY A 433 16.02 -5.02 -5.32
CA GLY A 433 16.63 -3.82 -5.88
C GLY A 433 18.05 -3.59 -5.43
N LEU A 434 18.34 -3.77 -4.14
CA LEU A 434 19.69 -3.68 -3.61
C LEU A 434 20.59 -4.77 -4.21
N ALA A 435 20.07 -5.99 -4.43
CA ALA A 435 20.79 -7.03 -5.15
C ALA A 435 21.12 -6.62 -6.59
N ILE A 436 20.17 -6.04 -7.33
CA ILE A 436 20.39 -5.58 -8.72
C ILE A 436 21.46 -4.48 -8.77
N ILE A 437 21.36 -3.48 -7.90
CA ILE A 437 22.30 -2.34 -7.85
C ILE A 437 23.73 -2.81 -7.55
N ASN A 438 23.89 -3.73 -6.59
CA ASN A 438 25.19 -4.22 -6.13
C ASN A 438 25.74 -5.38 -7.00
N VAL A 439 24.94 -5.93 -7.91
CA VAL A 439 25.44 -6.88 -8.93
C VAL A 439 26.19 -6.15 -10.02
N VAL A 440 25.71 -4.97 -10.43
CA VAL A 440 26.36 -4.19 -11.47
C VAL A 440 27.66 -3.64 -10.90
N PRO A 441 28.82 -3.88 -11.54
CA PRO A 441 30.10 -3.33 -11.11
C PRO A 441 30.15 -1.83 -11.43
N CYS A 442 29.35 -1.04 -10.71
CA CYS A 442 29.59 0.38 -10.58
C CYS A 442 30.70 0.53 -9.54
N PHE A 443 31.87 0.96 -10.00
CA PHE A 443 32.91 1.47 -9.10
C PHE A 443 32.21 2.43 -8.11
N PHE A 444 32.28 2.15 -6.81
CA PHE A 444 31.68 2.88 -5.68
C PHE A 444 30.25 2.52 -5.16
N SER A 445 29.52 1.56 -5.75
CA SER A 445 28.13 1.26 -5.28
C SER A 445 28.01 0.28 -4.10
N ASP A 446 28.92 -0.71 -3.97
CA ASP A 446 29.03 -1.50 -2.75
C ASP A 446 29.63 -0.59 -1.69
N GLY A 447 28.76 -0.03 -0.83
CA GLY A 447 29.05 0.95 0.23
C GLY A 447 30.50 0.86 0.67
N ALA A 448 31.33 1.74 0.08
CA ALA A 448 32.75 1.55 -0.11
C ALA A 448 33.37 0.53 0.85
N LEU A 449 33.86 -0.59 0.30
CA LEU A 449 35.08 -1.20 0.79
C LEU A 449 36.10 -0.07 0.92
N GLU A 450 36.11 0.57 2.08
CA GLU A 450 36.74 1.85 2.31
C GLU A 450 38.24 1.60 2.22
N LYS A 451 38.77 1.80 1.01
CA LYS A 451 40.19 2.02 0.77
C LYS A 451 40.52 3.34 1.45
N ARG A 452 40.87 3.28 2.73
CA ARG A 452 41.84 4.22 3.29
C ARG A 452 43.23 3.63 3.14
#